data_AF-A0A413YU31-F1
#
_entry.id   AF-A0A413YU31-F1
#
_cell.length_a   1.000
_cell.length_b   1.000
_cell.length_c   1.000
_cell.angle_alpha   90.00
_cell.angle_beta   90.00
_cell.angle_gamma   90.00
#
_symmetry.space_group_name_H-M   'P 1'
#
loop_
_entity.id
_entity.type
_entity.pdbx_description
1 polymer ?
#
loop_
_entity_poly.entity_id
_entity_poly.type
_entity_poly.pdbx_seq_one_letter_code
_entity_poly.pdbx_strand_id
1 'polypeptide(L)' 'MDEVKIKRELARLKWLRKAAYMMPPCKTADETSIKVTNLTILSGEIAKLERQLYICQHPEVDNI' A
#
# COMPACT_ATOMS: atom_id res chain seq x y z
N MET A 1 -10.98 -4.78 14.88
CA MET A 1 -10.15 -4.17 13.81
C MET A 1 -10.41 -2.68 13.85
N ASP A 2 -9.40 -1.82 13.94
CA ASP A 2 -9.60 -0.38 14.14
C ASP A 2 -9.52 0.36 12.79
N GLU A 3 -10.68 0.77 12.27
CA GLU A 3 -10.82 1.48 11.01
C GLU A 3 -9.93 2.74 10.95
N VAL A 4 -9.76 3.45 12.07
CA VAL A 4 -8.93 4.66 12.16
C VAL A 4 -7.46 4.30 11.92
N LYS A 5 -6.99 3.18 12.51
CA LYS A 5 -5.62 2.69 12.29
C LYS A 5 -5.39 2.26 10.84
N ILE A 6 -6.35 1.56 10.23
CA ILE A 6 -6.26 1.15 8.82
C ILE A 6 -6.20 2.36 7.90
N LYS A 7 -7.08 3.35 8.07
CA LYS A 7 -7.09 4.59 7.27
C LYS A 7 -5.77 5.37 7.39
N ARG A 8 -5.24 5.49 8.61
CA ARG A 8 -3.97 6.17 8.86
C ARG A 8 -2.80 5.48 8.15
N GLU A 9 -2.76 4.16 8.22
CA GLU A 9 -1.71 3.38 7.58
C GLU A 9 -1.83 3.41 6.04
N LEU A 10 -3.05 3.30 5.50
CA LEU A 10 -3.31 3.48 4.06
C LEU A 10 -2.81 4.83 3.56
N ALA A 11 -3.06 5.91 4.29
CA ALA A 11 -2.57 7.23 3.93
C ALA A 11 -1.04 7.28 3.90
N ARG A 12 -0.39 6.69 4.90
CA ARG A 12 1.08 6.59 4.97
C ARG A 12 1.66 5.81 3.79
N LEU A 13 1.12 4.64 3.48
CA LEU A 13 1.61 3.79 2.39
C LEU A 13 1.36 4.41 1.01
N LYS A 14 0.20 5.03 0.79
CA LYS A 14 -0.10 5.76 -0.45
C LYS A 14 0.85 6.94 -0.66
N TRP A 15 1.18 7.66 0.42
CA TRP A 15 2.18 8.72 0.38
C TRP A 15 3.57 8.17 0.05
N LEU A 16 4.01 7.08 0.70
CA LEU A 16 5.31 6.44 0.42
C LEU A 16 5.41 5.96 -1.03
N ARG A 17 4.35 5.34 -1.56
CA ARG A 17 4.30 4.91 -2.96
C ARG A 17 4.43 6.09 -3.92
N LYS A 18 3.73 7.20 -3.65
CA LYS A 18 3.87 8.44 -4.42
C LYS A 18 5.29 8.99 -4.34
N ALA A 19 5.90 9.03 -3.15
CA ALA A 19 7.28 9.47 -2.97
C ALA A 19 8.26 8.62 -3.79
N ALA A 20 8.09 7.29 -3.80
CA ALA A 20 8.91 6.39 -4.61
C ALA A 20 8.82 6.68 -6.11
N TYR A 21 7.64 7.03 -6.62
CA TYR A 21 7.48 7.46 -8.02
C TYR A 21 8.16 8.79 -8.32
N MET A 22 8.16 9.74 -7.37
CA MET A 22 8.76 11.07 -7.51
C MET A 22 10.29 11.08 -7.36
N MET A 23 10.90 9.97 -6.92
CA MET A 23 12.36 9.87 -6.85
C MET A 23 12.98 10.04 -8.25
N PRO A 24 14.20 10.62 -8.33
CA PRO A 24 14.94 10.71 -9.58
C PRO A 24 15.04 9.35 -10.31
N PRO A 25 15.26 9.35 -11.63
CA PRO A 25 15.49 8.12 -12.38
C PRO A 25 16.61 7.29 -11.78
N CYS A 26 16.41 5.97 -11.71
CA CYS A 26 17.43 5.02 -11.31
C CYS A 26 18.55 5.00 -12.37
N LYS A 27 19.80 5.02 -11.93
CA LYS A 27 21.00 5.03 -12.77
C LYS A 27 21.52 3.62 -13.06
N THR A 28 21.14 2.64 -12.24
CA THR A 28 21.59 1.26 -12.36
C THR A 28 20.42 0.27 -12.36
N ALA A 29 20.68 -0.95 -12.85
CA ALA A 29 19.74 -2.05 -12.77
C ALA A 29 19.39 -2.41 -11.32
N ASP A 30 20.37 -2.34 -10.41
CA ASP A 30 20.16 -2.63 -8.98
C ASP A 30 19.24 -1.60 -8.32
N GLU A 31 19.46 -0.30 -8.58
CA GLU A 31 18.57 0.76 -8.10
C GLU A 31 17.14 0.57 -8.63
N THR A 32 17.01 0.17 -9.90
CA THR A 32 15.72 -0.13 -10.53
C THR A 32 15.04 -1.32 -9.85
N SER A 33 15.79 -2.40 -9.62
CA SER A 33 15.31 -3.61 -8.94
C SER A 33 14.81 -3.31 -7.54
N ILE A 34 15.55 -2.51 -6.77
CA ILE A 34 15.16 -2.06 -5.42
C ILE A 34 13.88 -1.23 -5.49
N LYS A 35 13.80 -0.25 -6.41
CA LYS A 35 12.61 0.59 -6.57
C LYS A 35 11.38 -0.22 -6.92
N VAL A 36 11.48 -1.15 -7.87
CA VAL A 36 10.39 -2.05 -8.27
C VAL A 36 9.97 -2.94 -7.10
N THR A 37 10.93 -3.55 -6.38
CA THR A 37 10.64 -4.40 -5.22
C THR A 37 9.87 -3.63 -4.15
N ASN A 38 10.31 -2.41 -3.82
CA ASN A 38 9.64 -1.56 -2.85
C ASN A 38 8.22 -1.17 -3.30
N LEU A 39 8.03 -0.82 -4.58
CA LEU A 39 6.72 -0.48 -5.13
C LEU A 39 5.76 -1.68 -5.11
N THR A 40 6.26 -2.89 -5.37
CA THR A 40 5.48 -4.13 -5.29
C THR A 40 5.03 -4.40 -3.86
N ILE A 41 5.94 -4.31 -2.88
CA ILE A 41 5.61 -4.48 -1.46
C ILE A 41 4.56 -3.46 -1.02
N LEU A 42 4.79 -2.17 -1.31
CA LEU A 42 3.85 -1.10 -0.96
C LEU A 42 2.46 -1.33 -1.57
N SER A 43 2.40 -1.75 -2.83
CA SER A 43 1.12 -2.00 -3.52
C SER A 43 0.38 -3.20 -2.94
N GLY A 44 1.11 -4.27 -2.58
CA GLY A 44 0.53 -5.43 -1.90
C GLY A 44 -0.05 -5.08 -0.53
N GLU A 45 0.67 -4.32 0.29
CA GLU A 45 0.18 -3.91 1.61
C GLU A 45 -1.01 -2.94 1.52
N ILE A 46 -1.01 -2.02 0.54
CA ILE A 46 -2.18 -1.16 0.27
C ILE A 46 -3.40 -2.01 -0.07
N ALA A 47 -3.28 -2.98 -0.99
CA ALA A 47 -4.41 -3.82 -1.38
C ALA A 47 -4.97 -4.65 -0.21
N LYS A 48 -4.09 -5.20 0.64
CA LYS A 48 -4.51 -5.92 1.86
C LYS A 48 -5.30 -5.01 2.80
N LEU A 49 -4.81 -3.81 3.06
CA LEU A 49 -5.47 -2.85 3.96
C LEU A 49 -6.77 -2.30 3.37
N GLU A 50 -6.85 -2.09 2.04
CA GLU A 50 -8.09 -1.70 1.37
C GLU A 50 -9.15 -2.80 1.49
N ARG A 51 -8.76 -4.07 1.36
CA ARG A 51 -9.67 -5.21 1.62
C ARG A 51 -10.12 -5.27 3.08
N GLN A 52 -9.21 -5.07 4.03
CA GLN A 52 -9.56 -5.04 5.45
C GLN A 52 -10.50 -3.88 5.78
N LEU A 53 -10.25 -2.70 5.21
CA LEU A 53 -11.12 -1.55 5.36
C LEU A 53 -12.52 -1.83 4.82
N TYR A 54 -12.60 -2.45 3.64
CA TYR A 54 -13.86 -2.85 3.03
C TYR A 54 -14.66 -3.78 3.95
N ILE A 55 -14.03 -4.82 4.50
CA ILE A 55 -14.69 -5.74 5.46
C ILE A 55 -15.14 -5.01 6.73
N CYS A 56 -14.32 -4.09 7.27
CA CYS A 56 -14.72 -3.27 8.41
C CYS A 56 -15.97 -2.43 8.13
N GLN A 57 -16.08 -1.90 6.91
CA GLN A 57 -17.17 -1.03 6.50
C GLN A 57 -18.42 -1.81 6.08
N HIS A 58 -18.24 -3.06 5.67
CA HIS A 58 -19.29 -3.94 5.13
C HIS A 58 -19.24 -5.32 5.83
N PRO A 59 -19.55 -5.37 7.14
CA PRO A 59 -19.47 -6.60 7.93
C PRO A 59 -20.39 -7.73 7.40
N GLU A 60 -21.40 -7.41 6.60
CA GLU A 60 -22.28 -8.36 5.93
C GLU A 60 -21.56 -9.23 4.89
N VAL A 61 -20.40 -8.81 4.38
CA VAL A 61 -19.65 -9.51 3.32
C VAL A 61 -18.79 -10.66 3.88
N ASP A 62 -18.57 -10.72 5.20
CA ASP A 62 -17.78 -11.77 5.86
C ASP A 62 -18.58 -13.07 6.10
N ASN A 63 -19.84 -13.15 5.64
CA ASN A 63 -20.77 -14.27 5.87
C ASN A 63 -20.99 -15.20 4.65
N ILE A 64 -20.12 -15.18 3.64
CA ILE A 64 -20.18 -16.09 2.47
C ILE A 64 -19.00 -17.05 2.46
#